data_AF-A0A266N5V8-F1
#
_entry.id   AF-A0A266N5V8-F1
#
_cell.length_a   1.000
_cell.length_b   1.000
_cell.length_c   1.000
_cell.angle_alpha   90.00
_cell.angle_beta   90.00
_cell.angle_gamma   90.00
#
_symmetry.space_group_name_H-M   'P 1'
#
loop_
_entity.id
_entity.type
_entity.pdbx_description
1 polymer ?
#
loop_
_entity_poly.entity_id
_entity_poly.type
_entity_poly.pdbx_seq_one_letter_code
_entity_poly.pdbx_strand_id
1 'polypeptide(L)'
;MSDFSFAPAEYNPTGMPQYDGNPLIECLPRILSDIDVVRRVGNLPMKPDDAERALEPKLRGHGINRMKDVIVPFEIHLRLEDLFSQLIRYGYTGRNPLLAATVRHRLPSSAEVRGHGFMSTAETMTLIGLSGMGKTTGLNSIARLYPQVISHSQYKQQIFIETQVVWLKIECPHDGSLRGFCVAFFSALDAALCIEKYSRRGAAGNSISVMLQHISQLCKTFFIGALIIDEMQHLCSSRGGQDREKLLNFFVTLSNDAGVPLVYVGTNAMLPLFSGVLRNARRAAGMGPIAFDRFSEDDPFWAHLVSQLWAYDWTTSCAPLTDGLLSKIYDLTQGNTDFLAKLLMLAQRHVIWEGIDSITPAVLQQVYDTQMRLLHKPIEALRSGDPLQIADFEDMMPTKDQIAQMMNYDLARRADRSHLSLLTQASIAPASEPMDKPATKVASRPLVPVDDGSVKSAHLIKDEDVQTQLEQRGWVDKDAAW
;
A
#
# COMPACT_ATOMS: atom_id res chain seq x y z
N MET A 1 -5.82 22.23 -15.51
CA MET A 1 -6.78 21.39 -16.24
C MET A 1 -6.00 20.16 -16.64
N SER A 2 -6.05 19.10 -15.82
CA SER A 2 -5.28 17.88 -16.06
C SER A 2 -6.22 16.82 -16.63
N ASP A 3 -5.89 16.37 -17.83
CA ASP A 3 -6.54 15.27 -18.55
C ASP A 3 -6.46 13.96 -17.77
N PHE A 4 -7.38 13.73 -16.83
CA PHE A 4 -7.56 12.40 -16.24
C PHE A 4 -8.55 11.63 -17.12
N SER A 5 -8.02 11.08 -18.22
CA SER A 5 -8.71 10.05 -18.99
C SER A 5 -8.52 8.70 -18.30
N PHE A 6 -9.58 7.88 -18.22
CA PHE A 6 -9.46 6.50 -17.74
C PHE A 6 -8.38 5.79 -18.57
N ALA A 7 -7.51 5.02 -17.90
CA ALA A 7 -6.48 4.29 -18.61
C ALA A 7 -7.13 3.25 -19.54
N PRO A 8 -6.81 3.21 -20.85
CA PRO A 8 -7.33 2.17 -21.72
C PRO A 8 -6.77 0.81 -21.29
N ALA A 9 -7.60 -0.22 -21.32
CA ALA A 9 -7.16 -1.57 -20.94
C ALA A 9 -6.19 -2.16 -21.98
N GLU A 10 -5.00 -2.55 -21.52
CA GLU A 10 -4.01 -3.30 -22.30
C GLU A 10 -3.80 -4.68 -21.67
N TYR A 11 -4.24 -5.74 -22.36
CA TYR A 11 -4.24 -7.09 -21.79
C TYR A 11 -2.95 -7.83 -22.13
N ASN A 12 -2.22 -8.22 -21.10
CA ASN A 12 -1.02 -9.03 -21.22
C ASN A 12 -1.15 -10.31 -20.38
N PRO A 13 -0.70 -11.46 -20.89
CA PRO A 13 -0.57 -12.67 -20.08
C PRO A 13 0.28 -12.39 -18.85
N THR A 14 -0.18 -12.89 -17.70
CA THR A 14 0.48 -12.67 -16.42
C THR A 14 1.62 -13.67 -16.18
N GLY A 15 1.60 -14.81 -16.89
CA GLY A 15 2.49 -15.94 -16.66
C GLY A 15 2.02 -16.88 -15.54
N MET A 16 0.91 -16.55 -14.88
CA MET A 16 0.29 -17.37 -13.84
C MET A 16 -1.02 -17.98 -14.37
N PRO A 17 -1.12 -19.31 -14.54
CA PRO A 17 -2.29 -19.95 -15.15
C PRO A 17 -3.63 -19.62 -14.49
N GLN A 18 -3.63 -19.36 -13.18
CA GLN A 18 -4.82 -19.01 -12.40
C GLN A 18 -5.34 -17.57 -12.63
N TYR A 19 -4.53 -16.70 -13.23
CA TYR A 19 -4.86 -15.29 -13.52
C TYR A 19 -5.17 -15.06 -15.00
N ASP A 20 -4.53 -15.84 -15.87
CA ASP A 20 -4.73 -15.75 -17.31
C ASP A 20 -6.18 -16.11 -17.69
N GLY A 21 -6.72 -15.42 -18.69
CA GLY A 21 -8.12 -15.48 -19.09
C GLY A 21 -9.07 -14.61 -18.28
N ASN A 22 -8.57 -13.76 -17.37
CA ASN A 22 -9.36 -12.77 -16.65
C ASN A 22 -9.01 -11.35 -17.11
N PRO A 23 -9.91 -10.64 -17.83
CA PRO A 23 -9.62 -9.30 -18.36
C PRO A 23 -9.33 -8.27 -17.26
N LEU A 24 -9.86 -8.45 -16.05
CA LEU A 24 -9.64 -7.54 -14.91
C LEU A 24 -8.23 -7.69 -14.28
N ILE A 25 -7.54 -8.79 -14.59
CA ILE A 25 -6.19 -9.07 -14.08
C ILE A 25 -5.14 -8.82 -15.16
N GLU A 26 -5.39 -9.28 -16.38
CA GLU A 26 -4.47 -9.13 -17.52
C GLU A 26 -4.25 -7.67 -17.91
N CYS A 27 -5.19 -6.76 -17.59
CA CYS A 27 -5.06 -5.33 -17.84
C CYS A 27 -4.21 -4.58 -16.79
N LEU A 28 -3.90 -5.22 -15.66
CA LEU A 28 -3.10 -4.60 -14.62
C LEU A 28 -1.62 -4.60 -15.04
N PRO A 29 -0.79 -3.69 -14.49
CA PRO A 29 0.65 -3.71 -14.70
C PRO A 29 1.24 -5.10 -14.43
N ARG A 30 2.36 -5.45 -15.07
CA ARG A 30 3.04 -6.72 -14.80
C ARG A 30 3.39 -6.87 -13.31
N ILE A 31 3.48 -8.11 -12.82
CA ILE A 31 4.03 -8.40 -11.50
C ILE A 31 5.48 -7.90 -11.48
N LEU A 32 5.79 -7.05 -10.50
CA LEU A 32 7.08 -6.38 -10.42
C LEU A 32 8.12 -7.27 -9.73
N SER A 33 9.38 -7.10 -10.13
CA SER A 33 10.50 -7.61 -9.33
C SER A 33 10.84 -6.61 -8.21
N ASP A 34 11.48 -7.07 -7.14
CA ASP A 34 11.93 -6.19 -6.05
C ASP A 34 12.72 -4.97 -6.55
N ILE A 35 13.56 -5.15 -7.57
CA ILE A 35 14.34 -4.06 -8.17
C ILE A 35 13.42 -3.05 -8.87
N ASP A 36 12.39 -3.51 -9.57
CA ASP A 36 11.40 -2.62 -10.19
C ASP A 36 10.60 -1.86 -9.13
N VAL A 37 10.23 -2.52 -8.04
CA VAL A 37 9.52 -1.88 -6.91
C VAL A 37 10.38 -0.78 -6.30
N VAL A 38 11.65 -1.06 -5.98
CA VAL A 38 12.59 -0.05 -5.45
C VAL A 38 12.68 1.16 -6.38
N ARG A 39 12.81 0.93 -7.70
CA ARG A 39 12.93 2.01 -8.69
C ARG A 39 11.67 2.83 -8.86
N ARG A 40 10.48 2.22 -8.76
CA ARG A 40 9.20 2.90 -9.02
C ARG A 40 8.58 3.53 -7.77
N VAL A 41 8.80 2.92 -6.60
CA VAL A 41 8.33 3.44 -5.30
C VAL A 41 9.29 4.50 -4.78
N GLY A 42 10.60 4.30 -4.98
CA GLY A 42 11.61 5.27 -4.59
C GLY A 42 11.46 6.58 -5.34
N ASN A 43 11.50 7.68 -4.60
CA ASN A 43 11.50 9.01 -5.16
C ASN A 43 12.65 9.80 -4.53
N LEU A 44 13.72 10.01 -5.29
CA LEU A 44 14.84 10.85 -4.89
C LEU A 44 14.89 12.04 -5.86
N PRO A 45 14.20 13.16 -5.54
CA PRO A 45 14.32 14.39 -6.31
C PRO A 45 15.79 14.83 -6.45
N MET A 46 16.07 15.69 -7.43
CA MET A 46 17.41 16.22 -7.61
C MET A 46 17.91 16.89 -6.31
N LYS A 47 19.08 16.44 -5.84
CA LYS A 47 19.77 17.02 -4.69
C LYS A 47 20.19 18.46 -5.02
N PRO A 48 20.21 19.37 -4.04
CA PRO A 48 20.69 20.72 -4.28
C PRO A 48 22.13 20.70 -4.82
N ASP A 49 22.37 21.49 -5.84
CA ASP A 49 23.70 21.76 -6.37
C ASP A 49 24.27 23.06 -5.77
N ASP A 50 25.50 23.41 -6.17
CA ASP A 50 26.16 24.60 -5.65
C ASP A 50 25.46 25.89 -6.09
N ALA A 51 24.74 25.88 -7.22
CA ALA A 51 23.96 27.02 -7.69
C ALA A 51 22.75 27.26 -6.79
N GLU A 52 22.01 26.21 -6.42
CA GLU A 52 20.91 26.29 -5.46
C GLU A 52 21.40 26.73 -4.07
N ARG A 53 22.57 26.27 -3.63
CA ARG A 53 23.17 26.68 -2.34
C ARG A 53 23.69 28.12 -2.34
N ALA A 54 24.00 28.68 -3.50
CA ALA A 54 24.39 30.08 -3.65
C ALA A 54 23.20 31.06 -3.68
N LEU A 55 21.96 30.55 -3.74
CA LEU A 55 20.76 31.39 -3.74
C LEU A 55 20.60 32.17 -2.42
N GLU A 56 19.82 33.25 -2.49
CA GLU A 56 19.46 34.03 -1.31
C GLU A 56 18.79 33.16 -0.22
N PRO A 57 19.01 33.46 1.08
CA PRO A 57 18.47 32.69 2.20
C PRO A 57 16.97 32.34 2.07
N LYS A 58 16.16 33.30 1.60
CA LYS A 58 14.72 33.09 1.40
C LYS A 58 14.43 32.00 0.38
N LEU A 59 15.13 32.01 -0.77
CA LEU A 59 14.95 31.01 -1.83
C LEU A 59 15.44 29.63 -1.37
N ARG A 60 16.57 29.56 -0.66
CA ARG A 60 17.05 28.31 -0.06
C ARG A 60 16.05 27.71 0.91
N GLY A 61 15.39 28.56 1.71
CA GLY A 61 14.29 28.16 2.58
C GLY A 61 13.11 27.50 1.86
N HIS A 62 12.82 27.90 0.61
CA HIS A 62 11.83 27.22 -0.24
C HIS A 62 12.34 25.86 -0.76
N GLY A 63 13.63 25.76 -1.10
CA GLY A 63 14.28 24.53 -1.55
C GLY A 63 14.14 23.37 -0.55
N ILE A 64 14.27 23.67 0.75
CA ILE A 64 14.09 22.71 1.86
C ILE A 64 12.80 21.88 1.76
N ASN A 65 11.73 22.42 1.17
CA ASN A 65 10.47 21.70 1.03
C ASN A 65 10.58 20.44 0.16
N ARG A 66 11.56 20.36 -0.75
CA ARG A 66 11.83 19.20 -1.61
C ARG A 66 12.15 17.92 -0.81
N MET A 67 12.64 18.05 0.43
CA MET A 67 12.83 16.89 1.32
C MET A 67 11.53 16.12 1.59
N LYS A 68 10.36 16.77 1.53
CA LYS A 68 9.06 16.11 1.75
C LYS A 68 8.71 15.10 0.65
N ASP A 69 9.30 15.28 -0.53
CA ASP A 69 9.05 14.41 -1.68
C ASP A 69 9.97 13.18 -1.66
N VAL A 70 10.97 13.14 -0.78
CA VAL A 70 11.93 12.04 -0.67
C VAL A 70 11.23 10.79 -0.13
N ILE A 71 11.28 9.71 -0.91
CA ILE A 71 10.80 8.39 -0.53
C ILE A 71 11.95 7.41 -0.70
N VAL A 72 12.44 6.87 0.43
CA VAL A 72 13.45 5.82 0.46
C VAL A 72 12.73 4.47 0.62
N PRO A 73 12.77 3.59 -0.39
CA PRO A 73 12.15 2.28 -0.31
C PRO A 73 12.96 1.37 0.61
N PHE A 74 12.24 0.50 1.32
CA PHE A 74 12.76 -0.45 2.30
C PHE A 74 12.06 -1.79 2.10
N GLU A 75 12.53 -2.84 2.75
CA GLU A 75 11.93 -4.17 2.70
C GLU A 75 10.43 -4.17 3.03
N ILE A 76 10.00 -3.32 3.97
CA ILE A 76 8.58 -3.15 4.28
C ILE A 76 7.74 -2.71 3.08
N HIS A 77 8.31 -1.90 2.19
CA HIS A 77 7.66 -1.43 0.96
C HIS A 77 7.60 -2.54 -0.09
N LEU A 78 8.65 -3.38 -0.18
CA LEU A 78 8.65 -4.56 -1.06
C LEU A 78 7.56 -5.54 -0.64
N ARG A 79 7.52 -5.86 0.65
CA ARG A 79 6.48 -6.72 1.23
C ARG A 79 5.09 -6.14 1.06
N LEU A 80 4.93 -4.83 1.23
CA LEU A 80 3.65 -4.16 1.01
C LEU A 80 3.21 -4.22 -0.45
N GLU A 81 4.13 -4.06 -1.41
CA GLU A 81 3.82 -4.15 -2.84
C GLU A 81 3.41 -5.58 -3.22
N ASP A 82 4.17 -6.57 -2.79
CA ASP A 82 3.89 -7.98 -3.07
C ASP A 82 2.50 -8.39 -2.55
N LEU A 83 2.23 -8.09 -1.28
CA LEU A 83 0.92 -8.39 -0.68
C LEU A 83 -0.21 -7.59 -1.37
N PHE A 84 0.02 -6.35 -1.79
CA PHE A 84 -1.01 -5.54 -2.44
C PHE A 84 -1.31 -6.04 -3.87
N SER A 85 -0.27 -6.47 -4.59
CA SER A 85 -0.38 -7.11 -5.90
C SER A 85 -1.19 -8.40 -5.81
N GLN A 86 -0.85 -9.27 -4.86
CA GLN A 86 -1.58 -10.51 -4.60
C GLN A 86 -3.04 -10.25 -4.19
N LEU A 87 -3.27 -9.29 -3.29
CA LEU A 87 -4.60 -8.91 -2.80
C LEU A 87 -5.56 -8.54 -3.95
N ILE A 88 -5.13 -7.65 -4.85
CA ILE A 88 -5.95 -7.20 -5.98
C ILE A 88 -6.20 -8.36 -6.95
N ARG A 89 -5.14 -9.05 -7.37
CA ARG A 89 -5.23 -10.10 -8.39
C ARG A 89 -6.06 -11.27 -7.92
N TYR A 90 -5.77 -11.78 -6.72
CA TYR A 90 -6.53 -12.88 -6.14
C TYR A 90 -7.98 -12.48 -5.90
N GLY A 91 -8.23 -11.24 -5.46
CA GLY A 91 -9.59 -10.69 -5.34
C GLY A 91 -10.38 -10.66 -6.65
N TYR A 92 -9.73 -10.56 -7.81
CA TYR A 92 -10.39 -10.62 -9.11
C TYR A 92 -10.66 -12.03 -9.63
N THR A 93 -9.98 -13.07 -9.11
CA THR A 93 -10.18 -14.45 -9.58
C THR A 93 -11.62 -14.92 -9.40
N GLY A 94 -12.24 -14.67 -8.24
CA GLY A 94 -13.66 -14.96 -7.99
C GLY A 94 -14.65 -14.01 -8.71
N ARG A 95 -14.14 -12.95 -9.36
CA ARG A 95 -14.92 -11.88 -9.98
C ARG A 95 -14.67 -11.75 -11.49
N ASN A 96 -14.28 -12.84 -12.14
CA ASN A 96 -14.07 -12.84 -13.60
C ASN A 96 -15.37 -12.50 -14.35
N PRO A 97 -15.43 -11.39 -15.10
CA PRO A 97 -16.65 -10.92 -15.76
C PRO A 97 -17.13 -11.82 -16.89
N LEU A 98 -16.29 -12.75 -17.37
CA LEU A 98 -16.65 -13.70 -18.41
C LEU A 98 -17.42 -14.92 -17.86
N LEU A 99 -17.46 -15.09 -16.53
CA LEU A 99 -18.17 -16.18 -15.88
C LEU A 99 -19.63 -15.79 -15.62
N ALA A 100 -20.56 -16.67 -16.03
CA ALA A 100 -22.00 -16.45 -15.84
C ALA A 100 -22.38 -16.25 -14.37
N ALA A 101 -21.69 -16.92 -13.44
CA ALA A 101 -21.90 -16.76 -12.00
C ALA A 101 -21.63 -15.31 -11.54
N THR A 102 -20.53 -14.73 -12.00
CA THR A 102 -20.14 -13.35 -11.68
C THR A 102 -21.12 -12.34 -12.27
N VAL A 103 -21.55 -12.53 -13.53
CA VAL A 103 -22.54 -11.64 -14.16
C VAL A 103 -23.87 -11.64 -13.41
N ARG A 104 -24.36 -12.83 -13.01
CA ARG A 104 -25.58 -12.96 -12.19
C ARG A 104 -25.42 -12.29 -10.83
N HIS A 105 -24.26 -12.46 -10.19
CA HIS A 105 -23.94 -11.87 -8.89
C HIS A 105 -23.90 -10.33 -8.90
N ARG A 106 -23.63 -9.71 -10.05
CA ARG A 106 -23.66 -8.24 -10.22
C ARG A 106 -25.08 -7.68 -10.29
N LEU A 107 -26.10 -8.47 -10.62
CA LEU A 107 -27.46 -7.98 -10.75
C LEU A 107 -28.08 -7.70 -9.37
N PRO A 108 -28.78 -6.56 -9.17
CA PRO A 108 -29.49 -6.31 -7.93
C PRO A 108 -30.56 -7.39 -7.72
N SER A 109 -30.47 -8.14 -6.61
CA SER A 109 -31.39 -9.24 -6.30
C SER A 109 -32.83 -8.73 -6.18
N SER A 110 -33.66 -8.88 -7.22
CA SER A 110 -35.11 -8.65 -7.13
C SER A 110 -35.92 -9.91 -6.80
N ALA A 111 -35.31 -11.09 -6.79
CA ALA A 111 -35.99 -12.33 -6.44
C ALA A 111 -35.00 -13.36 -5.91
N GLU A 112 -35.49 -14.16 -4.97
CA GLU A 112 -34.93 -15.38 -4.41
C GLU A 112 -34.08 -16.20 -5.40
N VAL A 113 -32.78 -15.93 -5.47
CA VAL A 113 -31.83 -16.91 -6.03
C VAL A 113 -30.83 -17.31 -4.98
N ARG A 114 -31.30 -18.14 -4.04
CA ARG A 114 -30.43 -18.89 -3.13
C ARG A 114 -29.58 -19.85 -3.98
N GLY A 115 -28.25 -19.76 -3.86
CA GLY A 115 -27.33 -20.74 -4.45
C GLY A 115 -26.58 -20.28 -5.71
N HIS A 116 -26.17 -19.01 -5.79
CA HIS A 116 -25.14 -18.64 -6.75
C HIS A 116 -23.79 -19.19 -6.27
N GLY A 117 -23.13 -20.04 -7.06
CA GLY A 117 -21.79 -20.57 -6.80
C GLY A 117 -20.68 -19.52 -6.82
N PHE A 118 -20.99 -18.26 -6.49
CA PHE A 118 -20.01 -17.21 -6.24
C PHE A 118 -19.26 -17.56 -4.96
N MET A 119 -17.96 -17.78 -5.09
CA MET A 119 -17.06 -17.97 -3.98
C MET A 119 -16.18 -16.74 -3.89
N SER A 120 -16.30 -15.99 -2.80
CA SER A 120 -15.46 -14.83 -2.58
C SER A 120 -14.01 -15.26 -2.37
N THR A 121 -13.11 -14.64 -3.14
CA THR A 121 -11.66 -14.75 -3.00
C THR A 121 -11.06 -13.48 -2.38
N ALA A 122 -11.91 -12.65 -1.77
CA ALA A 122 -11.49 -11.37 -1.21
C ALA A 122 -10.75 -11.56 0.11
N GLU A 123 -9.48 -11.19 0.10
CA GLU A 123 -8.65 -11.17 1.30
C GLU A 123 -8.65 -9.80 1.97
N THR A 124 -8.03 -9.73 3.14
CA THR A 124 -7.85 -8.48 3.89
C THR A 124 -6.39 -8.30 4.28
N MET A 125 -5.91 -7.07 4.09
CA MET A 125 -4.59 -6.62 4.49
C MET A 125 -4.73 -5.55 5.57
N THR A 126 -3.82 -5.56 6.54
CA THR A 126 -3.81 -4.56 7.62
C THR A 126 -2.43 -3.92 7.74
N LEU A 127 -2.36 -2.60 7.67
CA LEU A 127 -1.18 -1.78 7.91
C LEU A 127 -1.36 -1.08 9.26
N ILE A 128 -0.46 -1.38 10.20
CA ILE A 128 -0.49 -0.83 11.56
C ILE A 128 0.88 -0.21 11.85
N GLY A 129 0.93 0.79 12.72
CA GLY A 129 2.20 1.33 13.18
C GLY A 129 2.03 2.73 13.74
N LEU A 130 3.11 3.29 14.27
CA LEU A 130 3.05 4.60 14.91
C LEU A 130 2.69 5.72 13.92
N SER A 131 2.07 6.79 14.41
CA SER A 131 1.84 7.97 13.57
C SER A 131 3.17 8.55 13.04
N GLY A 132 3.16 8.98 11.77
CA GLY A 132 4.34 9.56 11.13
C GLY A 132 5.40 8.57 10.62
N MET A 133 5.12 7.25 10.60
CA MET A 133 6.05 6.21 10.10
C MET A 133 6.05 6.01 8.58
N GLY A 134 5.30 6.84 7.84
CA GLY A 134 5.21 6.71 6.39
C GLY A 134 4.26 5.61 5.87
N LYS A 135 3.37 5.06 6.71
CA LYS A 135 2.33 4.08 6.31
C LYS A 135 1.54 4.53 5.08
N THR A 136 0.88 5.68 5.21
CA THR A 136 0.04 6.27 4.17
C THR A 136 0.85 6.67 2.95
N THR A 137 2.07 7.19 3.14
CA THR A 137 2.99 7.52 2.05
C THR A 137 3.38 6.27 1.26
N GLY A 138 3.82 5.20 1.94
CA GLY A 138 4.20 3.94 1.32
C GLY A 138 3.04 3.29 0.57
N LEU A 139 1.84 3.23 1.19
CA LEU A 139 0.65 2.68 0.53
C LEU A 139 0.23 3.50 -0.68
N ASN A 140 0.24 4.83 -0.59
CA ASN A 140 -0.09 5.70 -1.72
C ASN A 140 0.91 5.50 -2.88
N SER A 141 2.21 5.37 -2.58
CA SER A 141 3.23 5.12 -3.61
C SER A 141 3.02 3.78 -4.31
N ILE A 142 2.61 2.75 -3.58
CA ILE A 142 2.32 1.42 -4.15
C ILE A 142 1.02 1.42 -4.93
N ALA A 143 -0.04 2.05 -4.42
CA ALA A 143 -1.31 2.18 -5.14
C ALA A 143 -1.14 2.92 -6.48
N ARG A 144 -0.25 3.94 -6.52
CA ARG A 144 0.09 4.68 -7.75
C ARG A 144 0.80 3.85 -8.83
N LEU A 145 1.32 2.67 -8.49
CA LEU A 145 1.85 1.73 -9.50
C LEU A 145 0.74 1.19 -10.41
N TYR A 146 -0.52 1.25 -9.95
CA TYR A 146 -1.70 0.79 -10.65
C TYR A 146 -2.55 1.99 -11.11
N PRO A 147 -3.03 2.02 -12.37
CA PRO A 147 -4.03 3.00 -12.79
C PRO A 147 -5.25 2.93 -11.88
N GLN A 148 -5.74 4.08 -11.41
CA GLN A 148 -6.88 4.09 -10.49
C GLN A 148 -8.16 3.56 -11.16
N VAL A 149 -8.39 3.95 -12.41
CA VAL A 149 -9.55 3.52 -13.22
C VAL A 149 -9.08 3.08 -14.61
N ILE A 150 -9.57 1.92 -15.02
CA ILE A 150 -9.32 1.31 -16.33
C ILE A 150 -10.65 1.23 -17.11
N SER A 151 -10.61 1.62 -18.38
CA SER A 151 -11.72 1.51 -19.31
C SER A 151 -11.50 0.35 -20.27
N HIS A 152 -12.47 -0.56 -20.33
CA HIS A 152 -12.47 -1.68 -21.24
C HIS A 152 -13.40 -1.40 -22.42
N SER A 153 -12.95 -1.76 -23.62
CA SER A 153 -13.76 -1.67 -24.86
C SER A 153 -13.88 -3.02 -25.57
N GLN A 154 -12.79 -3.80 -25.57
CA GLN A 154 -12.70 -5.08 -26.26
C GLN A 154 -11.75 -6.01 -25.50
N TYR A 155 -12.06 -7.31 -25.45
CA TYR A 155 -11.19 -8.36 -24.91
C TYR A 155 -11.20 -9.57 -25.84
N LYS A 156 -10.02 -10.05 -26.27
CA LYS A 156 -9.90 -11.18 -27.24
C LYS A 156 -10.84 -11.06 -28.46
N GLN A 157 -10.89 -9.87 -29.06
CA GLN A 157 -11.75 -9.53 -30.21
C GLN A 157 -13.26 -9.54 -29.95
N GLN A 158 -13.69 -9.67 -28.69
CA GLN A 158 -15.08 -9.57 -28.27
C GLN A 158 -15.34 -8.21 -27.61
N ILE A 159 -16.53 -7.64 -27.85
CA ILE A 159 -16.95 -6.39 -27.21
C ILE A 159 -17.02 -6.61 -25.70
N PHE A 160 -16.27 -5.80 -24.96
CA PHE A 160 -16.22 -5.87 -23.50
C PHE A 160 -16.15 -4.43 -22.96
N ILE A 161 -17.32 -3.84 -22.78
CA ILE A 161 -17.46 -2.44 -22.33
C ILE A 161 -17.72 -2.44 -20.83
N GLU A 162 -16.67 -2.19 -20.05
CA GLU A 162 -16.75 -2.13 -18.60
C GLU A 162 -15.82 -1.02 -18.07
N THR A 163 -16.11 -0.55 -16.86
CA THR A 163 -15.24 0.38 -16.13
C THR A 163 -14.77 -0.30 -14.86
N GLN A 164 -13.47 -0.45 -14.71
CA GLN A 164 -12.82 -1.08 -13.57
C GLN A 164 -12.16 -0.01 -12.71
N VAL A 165 -12.53 0.08 -11.45
CA VAL A 165 -11.81 0.88 -10.43
C VAL A 165 -10.84 -0.06 -9.73
N VAL A 166 -9.54 0.07 -9.99
CA VAL A 166 -8.54 -0.87 -9.45
C VAL A 166 -8.38 -0.72 -7.94
N TRP A 167 -8.39 0.51 -7.45
CA TRP A 167 -8.36 0.79 -6.02
C TRP A 167 -9.16 2.05 -5.70
N LEU A 168 -9.78 2.06 -4.52
CA LEU A 168 -10.49 3.21 -3.99
C LEU A 168 -10.01 3.46 -2.57
N LYS A 169 -9.56 4.69 -2.28
CA LYS A 169 -9.11 5.09 -0.95
C LYS A 169 -10.14 5.98 -0.27
N ILE A 170 -10.42 5.69 1.00
CA ILE A 170 -11.35 6.42 1.86
C ILE A 170 -10.67 6.67 3.20
N GLU A 171 -10.75 7.90 3.68
CA GLU A 171 -10.35 8.24 5.04
C GLU A 171 -11.57 8.10 5.96
N CYS A 172 -11.38 7.42 7.10
CA CYS A 172 -12.45 7.30 8.08
C CYS A 172 -12.79 8.67 8.67
N PRO A 173 -14.10 9.02 8.76
CA PRO A 173 -14.49 10.31 9.31
C PRO A 173 -14.10 10.42 10.78
N HIS A 174 -13.71 11.60 11.24
CA HIS A 174 -13.28 11.84 12.63
C HIS A 174 -14.37 11.53 13.67
N ASP A 175 -15.64 11.64 13.30
CA ASP A 175 -16.77 11.27 14.17
C ASP A 175 -17.03 9.75 14.21
N GLY A 176 -16.31 8.98 13.40
CA GLY A 176 -16.45 7.54 13.24
C GLY A 176 -17.84 7.10 12.76
N SER A 177 -18.63 8.00 12.18
CA SER A 177 -20.03 7.72 11.85
C SER A 177 -20.16 6.89 10.57
N LEU A 178 -21.11 5.94 10.59
CA LEU A 178 -21.50 5.15 9.41
C LEU A 178 -21.89 6.03 8.22
N ARG A 179 -22.63 7.12 8.51
CA ARG A 179 -23.08 8.05 7.47
C ARG A 179 -21.90 8.82 6.87
N GLY A 180 -20.99 9.31 7.70
CA GLY A 180 -19.75 9.96 7.26
C GLY A 180 -18.94 9.04 6.35
N PHE A 181 -18.78 7.77 6.73
CA PHE A 181 -18.12 6.77 5.89
C PHE A 181 -18.81 6.60 4.53
N CYS A 182 -20.13 6.48 4.50
CA CYS A 182 -20.85 6.32 3.23
C CYS A 182 -20.72 7.54 2.32
N VAL A 183 -20.76 8.75 2.89
CA VAL A 183 -20.54 10.00 2.13
C VAL A 183 -19.11 10.05 1.58
N ALA A 184 -18.11 9.68 2.38
CA ALA A 184 -16.72 9.61 1.96
C ALA A 184 -16.53 8.59 0.82
N PHE A 185 -17.16 7.42 0.89
CA PHE A 185 -17.16 6.44 -0.21
C PHE A 185 -17.72 7.03 -1.51
N PHE A 186 -18.91 7.64 -1.46
CA PHE A 186 -19.53 8.18 -2.67
C PHE A 186 -18.72 9.33 -3.27
N SER A 187 -18.13 10.17 -2.43
CA SER A 187 -17.24 11.25 -2.86
C SER A 187 -15.98 10.70 -3.53
N ALA A 188 -15.33 9.71 -2.92
CA ALA A 188 -14.13 9.09 -3.47
C ALA A 188 -14.42 8.41 -4.83
N LEU A 189 -15.57 7.73 -4.96
CA LEU A 189 -15.96 7.08 -6.20
C LEU A 189 -16.29 8.09 -7.30
N ASP A 190 -17.03 9.15 -6.98
CA ASP A 190 -17.32 10.26 -7.90
C ASP A 190 -16.02 10.90 -8.41
N ALA A 191 -15.05 11.15 -7.52
CA ALA A 191 -13.73 11.68 -7.87
C ALA A 191 -12.95 10.73 -8.80
N ALA A 192 -12.89 9.43 -8.47
CA ALA A 192 -12.21 8.43 -9.30
C ALA A 192 -12.83 8.33 -10.71
N LEU A 193 -14.16 8.42 -10.79
CA LEU A 193 -14.90 8.35 -12.05
C LEU A 193 -15.04 9.71 -12.76
N CYS A 194 -14.56 10.81 -12.15
CA CYS A 194 -14.70 12.18 -12.65
C CYS A 194 -16.16 12.55 -12.98
N ILE A 195 -17.09 12.18 -12.09
CA ILE A 195 -18.52 12.51 -12.18
C ILE A 195 -19.02 13.07 -10.85
N GLU A 196 -20.24 13.61 -10.84
CA GLU A 196 -20.90 14.06 -9.62
C GLU A 196 -22.31 13.45 -9.53
N LYS A 197 -22.38 12.13 -9.37
CA LYS A 197 -23.64 11.39 -9.41
C LYS A 197 -23.99 10.78 -8.06
N TYR A 198 -23.02 10.11 -7.43
CA TYR A 198 -23.27 9.30 -6.25
C TYR A 198 -23.27 10.15 -4.97
N SER A 199 -22.39 11.14 -4.87
CA SER A 199 -22.34 12.10 -3.76
C SER A 199 -23.68 12.83 -3.58
N ARG A 200 -24.27 13.34 -4.67
CA ARG A 200 -25.59 14.00 -4.65
C ARG A 200 -26.70 13.06 -4.19
N ARG A 201 -26.68 11.80 -4.65
CA ARG A 201 -27.64 10.77 -4.22
C ARG A 201 -27.46 10.38 -2.75
N GLY A 202 -26.23 10.39 -2.23
CA GLY A 202 -25.94 10.16 -0.82
C GLY A 202 -26.46 11.28 0.09
N ALA A 203 -26.52 12.51 -0.41
CA ALA A 203 -27.03 13.67 0.33
C ALA A 203 -28.58 13.73 0.44
N ALA A 204 -29.30 13.00 -0.42
CA ALA A 204 -30.76 13.07 -0.57
C ALA A 204 -31.60 12.42 0.57
N GLY A 205 -31.04 12.28 1.78
CA GLY A 205 -31.78 11.78 2.95
C GLY A 205 -32.04 10.27 2.98
N ASN A 206 -31.28 9.47 2.22
CA ASN A 206 -31.38 8.01 2.26
C ASN A 206 -31.07 7.44 3.65
N SER A 207 -31.72 6.33 4.00
CA SER A 207 -31.36 5.58 5.20
C SER A 207 -29.97 4.97 5.05
N ILE A 208 -29.24 4.82 6.17
CA ILE A 208 -27.88 4.24 6.17
C ILE A 208 -27.87 2.85 5.53
N SER A 209 -28.87 2.01 5.83
CA SER A 209 -28.99 0.68 5.24
C SER A 209 -29.06 0.74 3.70
N VAL A 210 -29.82 1.68 3.13
CA VAL A 210 -29.89 1.88 1.67
C VAL A 210 -28.55 2.35 1.12
N MET A 211 -27.84 3.24 1.81
CA MET A 211 -26.50 3.68 1.40
C MET A 211 -25.52 2.51 1.35
N LEU A 212 -25.50 1.66 2.38
CA LEU A 212 -24.62 0.48 2.44
C LEU A 212 -24.92 -0.52 1.33
N GLN A 213 -26.21 -0.74 1.00
CA GLN A 213 -26.60 -1.57 -0.14
C GLN A 213 -26.13 -0.98 -1.47
N HIS A 214 -26.27 0.33 -1.65
CA HIS A 214 -25.75 1.02 -2.84
C HIS A 214 -24.24 0.89 -2.95
N ILE A 215 -23.49 1.03 -1.85
CA ILE A 215 -22.04 0.84 -1.83
C ILE A 215 -21.69 -0.58 -2.33
N SER A 216 -22.32 -1.62 -1.77
CA SER A 216 -22.09 -3.01 -2.20
C SER A 216 -22.37 -3.18 -3.70
N GLN A 217 -23.48 -2.63 -4.20
CA GLN A 217 -23.83 -2.68 -5.62
C GLN A 217 -22.83 -1.93 -6.51
N LEU A 218 -22.33 -0.78 -6.08
CA LEU A 218 -21.35 0.00 -6.84
C LEU A 218 -19.99 -0.71 -6.89
N CYS A 219 -19.58 -1.34 -5.79
CA CYS A 219 -18.38 -2.18 -5.77
C CYS A 219 -18.45 -3.30 -6.80
N LYS A 220 -19.60 -3.98 -6.91
CA LYS A 220 -19.85 -5.03 -7.91
C LYS A 220 -19.93 -4.46 -9.34
N THR A 221 -20.55 -3.29 -9.50
CA THR A 221 -20.71 -2.63 -10.81
C THR A 221 -19.38 -2.20 -11.39
N PHE A 222 -18.53 -1.55 -10.61
CA PHE A 222 -17.25 -0.97 -11.07
C PHE A 222 -16.04 -1.87 -10.82
N PHE A 223 -16.25 -3.14 -10.46
CA PHE A 223 -15.18 -4.09 -10.15
C PHE A 223 -14.11 -3.51 -9.23
N ILE A 224 -14.51 -2.89 -8.11
CA ILE A 224 -13.58 -2.24 -7.18
C ILE A 224 -12.52 -3.26 -6.70
N GLY A 225 -11.26 -3.08 -7.09
CA GLY A 225 -10.20 -4.06 -6.91
C GLY A 225 -9.68 -4.16 -5.49
N ALA A 226 -9.50 -3.02 -4.82
CA ALA A 226 -9.20 -2.92 -3.40
C ALA A 226 -9.87 -1.68 -2.81
N LEU A 227 -10.47 -1.84 -1.62
CA LEU A 227 -10.98 -0.73 -0.82
C LEU A 227 -10.00 -0.43 0.31
N ILE A 228 -9.28 0.67 0.19
CA ILE A 228 -8.34 1.17 1.19
C ILE A 228 -9.10 2.06 2.17
N ILE A 229 -9.06 1.72 3.44
CA ILE A 229 -9.70 2.46 4.51
C ILE A 229 -8.61 2.96 5.46
N ASP A 230 -8.31 4.25 5.35
CA ASP A 230 -7.26 4.93 6.10
C ASP A 230 -7.80 5.55 7.39
N GLU A 231 -6.90 5.83 8.33
CA GLU A 231 -7.22 6.40 9.65
C GLU A 231 -8.27 5.59 10.44
N MET A 232 -8.17 4.26 10.39
CA MET A 232 -9.14 3.34 11.02
C MET A 232 -9.34 3.57 12.52
N GLN A 233 -8.34 4.12 13.22
CA GLN A 233 -8.45 4.44 14.65
C GLN A 233 -9.53 5.48 14.96
N HIS A 234 -9.95 6.32 13.99
CA HIS A 234 -11.08 7.24 14.19
C HIS A 234 -12.40 6.52 14.49
N LEU A 235 -12.55 5.25 14.08
CA LEU A 235 -13.73 4.46 14.45
C LEU A 235 -13.80 4.17 15.94
N CYS A 236 -12.65 4.12 16.62
CA CYS A 236 -12.61 3.90 18.04
C CYS A 236 -13.11 5.13 18.83
N SER A 237 -13.02 6.34 18.27
CA SER A 237 -13.44 7.61 18.91
C SER A 237 -14.94 7.85 18.87
N SER A 238 -15.70 7.00 18.15
CA SER A 238 -17.14 7.14 18.03
C SER A 238 -17.83 6.94 19.39
N ARG A 239 -18.61 7.95 19.82
CA ARG A 239 -19.37 7.91 21.09
C ARG A 239 -20.48 6.84 21.14
N GLY A 240 -20.77 6.18 20.03
CA GLY A 240 -21.79 5.14 19.90
C GLY A 240 -21.20 3.81 19.44
N GLY A 241 -20.92 2.90 20.37
CA GLY A 241 -20.33 1.58 20.07
C GLY A 241 -21.13 0.73 19.07
N GLN A 242 -22.43 0.99 18.93
CA GLN A 242 -23.30 0.27 18.00
C GLN A 242 -23.01 0.59 16.53
N ASP A 243 -22.62 1.83 16.20
CA ASP A 243 -22.34 2.23 14.82
C ASP A 243 -21.00 1.67 14.34
N ARG A 244 -20.01 1.64 15.24
CA ARG A 244 -18.73 0.96 15.04
C ARG A 244 -18.93 -0.52 14.69
N GLU A 245 -19.72 -1.25 15.49
CA GLU A 245 -19.97 -2.68 15.24
C GLU A 245 -20.70 -2.92 13.93
N LYS A 246 -21.70 -2.11 13.61
CA LYS A 246 -22.40 -2.15 12.32
C LYS A 246 -21.44 -1.90 11.15
N LEU A 247 -20.50 -0.97 11.26
CA LEU A 247 -19.54 -0.66 10.20
C LEU A 247 -18.53 -1.81 10.00
N LEU A 248 -17.99 -2.38 11.09
CA LEU A 248 -17.12 -3.56 11.01
C LEU A 248 -17.86 -4.76 10.40
N ASN A 249 -19.11 -4.99 10.81
CA ASN A 249 -19.96 -6.03 10.20
C ASN A 249 -20.26 -5.75 8.72
N PHE A 250 -20.40 -4.48 8.35
CA PHE A 250 -20.54 -4.08 6.95
C PHE A 250 -19.28 -4.41 6.15
N PHE A 251 -18.07 -4.13 6.65
CA PHE A 251 -16.83 -4.50 5.95
C PHE A 251 -16.71 -6.02 5.75
N VAL A 252 -17.03 -6.80 6.77
CA VAL A 252 -17.12 -8.27 6.67
C VAL A 252 -18.10 -8.68 5.56
N THR A 253 -19.27 -8.04 5.52
CA THR A 253 -20.30 -8.31 4.52
C THR A 253 -19.83 -7.90 3.13
N LEU A 254 -19.15 -6.77 2.98
CA LEU A 254 -18.64 -6.26 1.71
C LEU A 254 -17.57 -7.19 1.12
N SER A 255 -16.64 -7.68 1.95
CA SER A 255 -15.63 -8.65 1.53
C SER A 255 -16.27 -10.00 1.15
N ASN A 256 -17.26 -10.48 1.90
CA ASN A 256 -17.90 -11.78 1.60
C ASN A 256 -18.86 -11.74 0.41
N ASP A 257 -19.77 -10.77 0.42
CA ASP A 257 -20.84 -10.67 -0.57
C ASP A 257 -20.35 -9.94 -1.81
N ALA A 258 -19.76 -8.74 -1.70
CA ALA A 258 -19.28 -8.04 -2.88
C ALA A 258 -17.94 -8.59 -3.43
N GLY A 259 -17.26 -9.45 -2.67
CA GLY A 259 -15.96 -9.98 -3.07
C GLY A 259 -14.89 -8.90 -3.18
N VAL A 260 -14.98 -7.83 -2.38
CA VAL A 260 -14.06 -6.70 -2.45
C VAL A 260 -12.94 -6.89 -1.42
N PRO A 261 -11.68 -6.99 -1.86
CA PRO A 261 -10.52 -6.95 -0.97
C PRO A 261 -10.45 -5.65 -0.17
N LEU A 262 -10.07 -5.77 1.11
CA LEU A 262 -10.00 -4.63 2.03
C LEU A 262 -8.56 -4.39 2.49
N VAL A 263 -8.16 -3.12 2.55
CA VAL A 263 -6.90 -2.68 3.15
C VAL A 263 -7.22 -1.75 4.31
N TYR A 264 -6.97 -2.20 5.54
CA TYR A 264 -7.13 -1.37 6.73
C TYR A 264 -5.81 -0.68 7.05
N VAL A 265 -5.83 0.63 7.25
CA VAL A 265 -4.65 1.41 7.65
C VAL A 265 -4.99 2.21 8.90
N GLY A 266 -4.11 2.16 9.89
CA GLY A 266 -4.29 2.95 11.12
C GLY A 266 -3.12 2.83 12.09
N THR A 267 -3.28 3.47 13.25
CA THR A 267 -2.32 3.38 14.36
C THR A 267 -2.56 2.12 15.21
N ASN A 268 -1.69 1.87 16.19
CA ASN A 268 -1.87 0.73 17.10
C ASN A 268 -3.20 0.81 17.89
N ALA A 269 -3.76 2.02 18.03
CA ALA A 269 -5.09 2.28 18.60
C ALA A 269 -6.25 1.54 17.89
N MET A 270 -6.06 1.07 16.66
CA MET A 270 -7.09 0.30 15.94
C MET A 270 -7.16 -1.17 16.36
N LEU A 271 -6.12 -1.73 17.01
CA LEU A 271 -6.05 -3.15 17.37
C LEU A 271 -7.26 -3.64 18.18
N PRO A 272 -7.78 -2.89 19.18
CA PRO A 272 -8.96 -3.28 19.93
C PRO A 272 -10.24 -3.42 19.08
N LEU A 273 -10.31 -2.82 17.88
CA LEU A 273 -11.46 -2.99 16.98
C LEU A 273 -11.63 -4.45 16.55
N PHE A 274 -10.53 -5.19 16.48
CA PHE A 274 -10.52 -6.56 15.98
C PHE A 274 -10.51 -7.59 17.13
N SER A 275 -10.15 -7.20 18.35
CA SER A 275 -10.04 -8.12 19.50
C SER A 275 -11.39 -8.58 20.07
N GLY A 276 -12.48 -7.84 19.84
CA GLY A 276 -13.80 -8.14 20.42
C GLY A 276 -14.57 -9.28 19.74
N VAL A 277 -14.22 -9.64 18.50
CA VAL A 277 -14.90 -10.69 17.73
C VAL A 277 -13.87 -11.50 16.95
N LEU A 278 -13.71 -12.79 17.28
CA LEU A 278 -12.77 -13.72 16.61
C LEU A 278 -12.84 -13.67 15.08
N ARG A 279 -14.04 -13.44 14.52
CA ARG A 279 -14.27 -13.27 13.07
C ARG A 279 -13.56 -12.04 12.49
N ASN A 280 -13.52 -10.94 13.23
CA ASN A 280 -12.88 -9.69 12.82
C ASN A 280 -11.35 -9.80 12.98
N ALA A 281 -10.88 -10.42 14.07
CA ALA A 281 -9.46 -10.72 14.29
C ALA A 281 -8.88 -11.61 13.18
N ARG A 282 -9.56 -12.71 12.83
CA ARG A 282 -9.12 -13.62 11.75
C ARG A 282 -9.01 -12.93 10.40
N ARG A 283 -9.88 -11.94 10.13
CA ARG A 283 -9.86 -11.19 8.86
C ARG A 283 -8.79 -10.11 8.85
N ALA A 284 -8.63 -9.37 9.95
CA ALA A 284 -7.51 -8.43 10.07
C ALA A 284 -6.15 -9.14 9.94
N ALA A 285 -6.07 -10.42 10.31
CA ALA A 285 -4.90 -11.27 10.14
C ALA A 285 -4.81 -11.99 8.77
N GLY A 286 -5.71 -11.73 7.80
CA GLY A 286 -5.86 -12.50 6.55
C GLY A 286 -4.54 -12.74 5.82
N MET A 287 -3.89 -11.66 5.36
CA MET A 287 -2.54 -11.72 4.76
C MET A 287 -1.41 -11.44 5.76
N GLY A 288 -1.74 -11.39 7.06
CA GLY A 288 -0.85 -10.92 8.13
C GLY A 288 -0.71 -9.39 8.18
N PRO A 289 -0.58 -8.79 9.38
CA PRO A 289 -0.39 -7.35 9.49
C PRO A 289 1.02 -6.92 9.06
N ILE A 290 1.11 -5.83 8.32
CA ILE A 290 2.36 -5.13 8.03
C ILE A 290 2.53 -4.04 9.08
N ALA A 291 3.62 -4.09 9.82
CA ALA A 291 3.90 -3.16 10.90
C ALA A 291 4.97 -2.15 10.52
N PHE A 292 4.57 -0.87 10.47
CA PHE A 292 5.47 0.26 10.32
C PHE A 292 5.93 0.70 11.72
N ASP A 293 6.96 0.04 12.21
CA ASP A 293 7.57 0.34 13.51
C ASP A 293 8.69 1.38 13.37
N ARG A 294 8.98 2.07 14.48
CA ARG A 294 10.12 2.98 14.56
C ARG A 294 11.43 2.24 14.36
N PHE A 295 12.42 2.95 13.83
CA PHE A 295 13.77 2.43 13.76
C PHE A 295 14.44 2.41 15.14
N SER A 296 15.34 1.46 15.37
CA SER A 296 16.29 1.51 16.48
C SER A 296 17.55 2.27 16.09
N GLU A 297 18.32 2.73 17.06
CA GLU A 297 19.53 3.54 16.81
C GLU A 297 20.60 2.77 16.05
N ASP A 298 20.72 1.48 16.37
CA ASP A 298 21.64 0.51 15.80
C ASP A 298 21.19 -0.05 14.45
N ASP A 299 20.02 0.35 13.96
CA ASP A 299 19.47 -0.12 12.71
C ASP A 299 20.24 0.45 11.49
N PRO A 300 20.85 -0.38 10.64
CA PRO A 300 21.52 0.07 9.43
C PRO A 300 20.60 0.85 8.46
N PHE A 301 19.31 0.52 8.43
CA PHE A 301 18.31 1.21 7.60
C PHE A 301 18.01 2.62 8.14
N TRP A 302 18.13 2.85 9.46
CA TRP A 302 18.05 4.19 10.05
C TRP A 302 19.20 5.07 9.57
N ALA A 303 20.43 4.59 9.74
CA ALA A 303 21.62 5.30 9.27
C ALA A 303 21.53 5.61 7.77
N HIS A 304 21.04 4.65 6.97
CA HIS A 304 20.80 4.86 5.55
C HIS A 304 19.75 5.94 5.28
N LEU A 305 18.59 5.91 5.94
CA LEU A 305 17.55 6.93 5.79
C LEU A 305 18.07 8.33 6.12
N VAL A 306 18.74 8.47 7.27
CA VAL A 306 19.32 9.75 7.70
C VAL A 306 20.35 10.23 6.68
N SER A 307 21.21 9.33 6.16
CA SER A 307 22.20 9.70 5.14
C SER A 307 21.57 10.21 3.84
N GLN A 308 20.45 9.60 3.39
CA GLN A 308 19.75 10.05 2.19
C GLN A 308 19.12 11.42 2.38
N LEU A 309 18.46 11.66 3.52
CA LEU A 309 17.88 12.96 3.84
C LEU A 309 18.93 14.03 4.10
N TRP A 310 20.04 13.68 4.76
CA TRP A 310 21.16 14.60 5.02
C TRP A 310 21.82 15.10 3.75
N ALA A 311 21.77 14.32 2.66
CA ALA A 311 22.27 14.76 1.36
C ALA A 311 21.44 15.89 0.72
N TYR A 312 20.24 16.19 1.24
CA TYR A 312 19.42 17.33 0.85
C TYR A 312 19.70 18.52 1.77
N ASP A 313 20.83 19.19 1.49
CA ASP A 313 21.34 20.28 2.32
C ASP A 313 21.46 21.59 1.52
N TRP A 314 20.68 22.60 1.94
CA TRP A 314 20.71 23.98 1.42
C TRP A 314 21.51 24.94 2.32
N THR A 315 22.25 24.45 3.31
CA THR A 315 23.15 25.29 4.12
C THR A 315 24.37 25.73 3.32
N THR A 316 25.07 26.75 3.83
CA THR A 316 26.23 27.35 3.14
C THR A 316 27.44 26.42 3.17
N SER A 317 27.62 25.68 4.27
CA SER A 317 28.71 24.72 4.44
C SER A 317 28.14 23.33 4.71
N CYS A 318 28.31 22.43 3.73
CA CYS A 318 27.86 21.05 3.86
C CYS A 318 28.71 20.28 4.86
N ALA A 319 28.21 20.17 6.09
CA ALA A 319 28.85 19.37 7.12
C ALA A 319 28.67 17.87 6.85
N PRO A 320 29.72 17.05 6.98
CA PRO A 320 29.60 15.61 6.87
C PRO A 320 28.72 15.06 8.00
N LEU A 321 27.91 14.04 7.70
CA LEU A 321 27.14 13.32 8.72
C LEU A 321 28.12 12.49 9.58
N THR A 322 28.39 12.98 10.79
CA THR A 322 29.24 12.28 11.77
C THR A 322 28.41 11.39 12.67
N ASP A 323 29.03 10.40 13.33
CA ASP A 323 28.34 9.52 14.30
C ASP A 323 27.69 10.32 15.44
N GLY A 324 28.35 11.41 15.88
CA GLY A 324 27.79 12.30 16.90
C GLY A 324 26.52 13.04 16.43
N LEU A 325 26.46 13.44 15.15
CA LEU A 325 25.23 13.98 14.56
C LEU A 325 24.17 12.91 14.42
N LEU A 326 24.53 11.72 13.94
CA LEU A 326 23.59 10.61 13.76
C LEU A 326 22.93 10.19 15.08
N SER A 327 23.71 9.98 16.13
CA SER A 327 23.21 9.67 17.47
C SER A 327 22.36 10.81 18.04
N LYS A 328 22.78 12.08 17.81
CA LYS A 328 21.97 13.22 18.28
C LYS A 328 20.63 13.33 17.55
N ILE A 329 20.60 13.08 16.25
CA ILE A 329 19.37 13.02 15.46
C ILE A 329 18.46 11.91 15.99
N TYR A 330 19.01 10.73 16.28
CA TYR A 330 18.23 9.65 16.88
C TYR A 330 17.66 10.04 18.25
N ASP A 331 18.47 10.58 19.16
CA ASP A 331 18.00 11.01 20.49
C ASP A 331 16.81 11.98 20.40
N LEU A 332 16.85 12.93 19.46
CA LEU A 332 15.83 13.97 19.28
C LEU A 332 14.62 13.54 18.44
N THR A 333 14.60 12.32 17.89
CA THR A 333 13.52 11.85 17.00
C THR A 333 13.00 10.46 17.35
N GLN A 334 13.77 9.68 18.12
CA GLN A 334 13.50 8.32 18.56
C GLN A 334 13.17 7.35 17.43
N GLY A 335 13.83 7.52 16.27
CA GLY A 335 13.63 6.66 15.10
C GLY A 335 12.33 6.96 14.33
N ASN A 336 11.65 8.07 14.62
CA ASN A 336 10.44 8.47 13.92
C ASN A 336 10.76 9.28 12.65
N THR A 337 10.31 8.80 11.49
CA THR A 337 10.60 9.39 10.17
C THR A 337 10.00 10.78 9.97
N ASP A 338 8.81 11.05 10.52
CA ASP A 338 8.20 12.37 10.44
C ASP A 338 8.92 13.37 11.36
N PHE A 339 9.30 12.95 12.57
CA PHE A 339 10.11 13.78 13.46
C PHE A 339 11.50 14.05 12.89
N LEU A 340 12.11 13.06 12.23
CA LEU A 340 13.36 13.20 11.49
C LEU A 340 13.27 14.28 10.41
N ALA A 341 12.29 14.16 9.50
CA ALA A 341 12.10 15.14 8.43
C ALA A 341 11.87 16.55 9.01
N LYS A 342 11.02 16.67 10.05
CA LYS A 342 10.77 17.94 10.74
C LYS A 342 12.05 18.53 11.36
N LEU A 343 12.81 17.74 12.11
CA LEU A 343 14.04 18.19 12.77
C LEU A 343 15.04 18.72 11.74
N LEU A 344 15.31 17.96 10.67
CA LEU A 344 16.26 18.36 9.63
C LEU A 344 15.80 19.62 8.89
N MET A 345 14.52 19.70 8.51
CA MET A 345 13.96 20.89 7.85
C MET A 345 14.03 22.13 8.73
N LEU A 346 13.67 22.01 10.02
CA LEU A 346 13.71 23.13 10.96
C LEU A 346 15.14 23.57 11.26
N ALA A 347 16.07 22.63 11.40
CA ALA A 347 17.48 22.92 11.60
C ALA A 347 18.09 23.69 10.44
N GLN A 348 17.84 23.27 9.20
CA GLN A 348 18.30 24.00 8.02
C GLN A 348 17.69 25.41 7.95
N ARG A 349 16.39 25.56 8.21
CA ARG A 349 15.74 26.88 8.25
C ARG A 349 16.35 27.79 9.31
N HIS A 350 16.64 27.25 10.49
CA HIS A 350 17.24 28.01 11.58
C HIS A 350 18.65 28.49 11.21
N VAL A 351 19.50 27.60 10.71
CA VAL A 351 20.88 27.92 10.28
C VAL A 351 20.88 28.99 9.19
N ILE A 352 20.01 28.85 8.18
CA ILE A 352 19.87 29.82 7.09
C ILE A 352 19.39 31.19 7.58
N TRP A 353 18.44 31.22 8.50
CA TRP A 353 17.86 32.46 9.03
C TRP A 353 18.86 33.23 9.92
N GLU A 354 19.56 32.51 10.79
CA GLU A 354 20.54 33.11 11.72
C GLU A 354 21.90 33.38 11.05
N GLY A 355 22.10 32.95 9.80
CA GLY A 355 23.38 33.10 9.12
C GLY A 355 24.49 32.23 9.71
N ILE A 356 24.13 31.08 10.30
CA ILE A 356 25.08 30.08 10.79
C ILE A 356 25.57 29.26 9.58
N ASP A 357 26.82 28.79 9.61
CA ASP A 357 27.43 28.13 8.45
C ASP A 357 26.88 26.71 8.20
N SER A 358 26.67 25.93 9.27
CA SER A 358 26.32 24.52 9.19
C SER A 358 25.52 24.01 10.38
N ILE A 359 24.89 22.84 10.21
CA ILE A 359 24.17 22.14 11.28
C ILE A 359 25.17 21.43 12.22
N THR A 360 25.05 21.68 13.51
CA THR A 360 25.83 21.03 14.57
C THR A 360 24.91 20.36 15.59
N PRO A 361 25.41 19.46 16.46
CA PRO A 361 24.61 18.88 17.54
C PRO A 361 23.96 19.94 18.46
N ALA A 362 24.63 21.07 18.69
CA ALA A 362 24.10 22.17 19.49
C ALA A 362 22.92 22.87 18.78
N VAL A 363 23.02 23.08 17.47
CA VAL A 363 21.92 23.61 16.64
C VAL A 363 20.71 22.69 16.68
N LEU A 364 20.92 21.37 16.53
CA LEU A 364 19.83 20.39 16.61
C LEU A 364 19.12 20.44 17.96
N GLN A 365 19.88 20.50 19.06
CA GLN A 365 19.34 20.63 20.41
C GLN A 365 18.53 21.94 20.57
N GLN A 366 19.09 23.07 20.13
CA GLN A 366 18.41 24.36 20.20
C GLN A 366 17.08 24.36 19.42
N VAL A 367 17.07 23.78 18.22
CA VAL A 367 15.85 23.66 17.39
C VAL A 367 14.83 22.75 18.07
N TYR A 368 15.26 21.63 18.64
CA TYR A 368 14.39 20.78 19.44
C TYR A 368 13.76 21.56 20.60
N ASP A 369 14.56 22.27 21.40
CA ASP A 369 14.11 22.98 22.60
C ASP A 369 13.20 24.19 22.32
N THR A 370 13.37 24.82 21.15
CA THR A 370 12.66 26.07 20.82
C THR A 370 11.51 25.86 19.84
N GLN A 371 11.70 25.04 18.81
CA GLN A 371 10.75 24.89 17.69
C GLN A 371 9.96 23.58 17.71
N MET A 372 10.47 22.53 18.37
CA MET A 372 9.78 21.23 18.48
C MET A 372 9.14 20.98 19.86
N ARG A 373 8.87 22.04 20.64
CA ARG A 373 8.29 21.94 22.00
C ARG A 373 7.02 21.09 22.08
N LEU A 374 6.15 21.19 21.07
CA LEU A 374 4.91 20.41 21.00
C LEU A 374 5.15 18.90 20.83
N LEU A 375 6.35 18.51 20.38
CA LEU A 375 6.74 17.12 20.15
C LEU A 375 7.57 16.54 21.30
N HIS A 376 7.97 17.34 22.29
CA HIS A 376 8.79 16.87 23.43
C HIS A 376 8.14 15.70 24.15
N LYS A 377 6.88 15.87 24.57
CA LYS A 377 6.15 14.83 25.30
C LYS A 377 5.98 13.53 24.48
N PRO A 378 5.52 13.58 23.20
CA PRO A 378 5.52 12.39 22.35
C PRO A 378 6.90 11.72 22.21
N ILE A 379 7.96 12.51 22.01
CA ILE A 379 9.33 11.98 21.84
C ILE A 379 9.84 11.35 23.15
N GLU A 380 9.54 11.95 24.29
CA GLU A 380 9.85 11.39 25.61
C GLU A 380 9.11 10.07 25.87
N ALA A 381 7.85 9.95 25.46
CA ALA A 381 7.11 8.70 25.54
C ALA A 381 7.72 7.61 24.65
N LEU A 382 8.15 7.96 23.43
CA LEU A 382 8.87 7.02 22.57
C LEU A 382 10.22 6.61 23.18
N ARG A 383 10.91 7.56 23.85
CA ARG A 383 12.19 7.33 24.54
C ARG A 383 12.03 6.41 25.75
N SER A 384 10.95 6.57 26.53
CA SER A 384 10.67 5.71 27.69
C SER A 384 10.34 4.28 27.26
N GLY A 385 9.78 4.10 26.07
CA GLY A 385 9.34 2.80 25.57
C GLY A 385 8.13 2.24 26.34
N ASP A 386 7.51 3.05 27.20
CA ASP A 386 6.34 2.68 27.99
C ASP A 386 5.10 2.69 27.10
N PRO A 387 4.47 1.53 26.85
CA PRO A 387 3.30 1.45 25.98
C PRO A 387 2.12 2.29 26.45
N LEU A 388 1.97 2.54 27.75
CA LEU A 388 0.89 3.38 28.28
C LEU A 388 1.11 4.85 27.93
N GLN A 389 2.36 5.33 28.09
CA GLN A 389 2.71 6.69 27.69
C GLN A 389 2.58 6.87 26.18
N ILE A 390 3.03 5.89 25.38
CA ILE A 390 2.89 5.95 23.92
C ILE A 390 1.41 5.99 23.52
N ALA A 391 0.56 5.19 24.17
CA ALA A 391 -0.87 5.14 23.90
C ALA A 391 -1.61 6.44 24.25
N ASP A 392 -1.18 7.16 25.29
CA ASP A 392 -1.72 8.47 25.65
C ASP A 392 -1.52 9.54 24.55
N PHE A 393 -0.50 9.38 23.69
CA PHE A 393 -0.24 10.28 22.56
C PHE A 393 -0.85 9.81 21.23
N GLU A 394 -1.25 8.54 21.10
CA GLU A 394 -1.95 8.00 19.91
C GLU A 394 -3.49 8.10 20.00
N ASP A 395 -3.99 8.94 20.90
CA ASP A 395 -5.40 9.18 21.17
C ASP A 395 -6.22 8.01 21.73
N MET A 396 -5.65 6.82 22.04
CA MET A 396 -6.33 5.73 22.77
C MET A 396 -5.43 4.76 23.54
N MET A 397 -5.79 4.48 24.80
CA MET A 397 -5.23 3.37 25.60
C MET A 397 -5.78 1.99 25.19
N PRO A 398 -4.93 1.02 24.80
CA PRO A 398 -5.28 -0.41 24.85
C PRO A 398 -5.16 -0.96 26.28
N THR A 399 -5.81 -2.10 26.55
CA THR A 399 -5.82 -2.72 27.90
C THR A 399 -4.49 -3.43 28.20
N LYS A 400 -4.09 -3.49 29.48
CA LYS A 400 -2.79 -4.02 29.96
C LYS A 400 -2.41 -5.42 29.41
N ASP A 401 -3.38 -6.31 29.23
CA ASP A 401 -3.13 -7.67 28.74
C ASP A 401 -2.81 -7.72 27.22
N GLN A 402 -3.26 -6.73 26.45
CA GLN A 402 -3.00 -6.62 25.01
C GLN A 402 -1.61 -6.04 24.71
N ILE A 403 -1.13 -5.16 25.59
CA ILE A 403 0.22 -4.59 25.56
C ILE A 403 1.29 -5.70 25.72
N ALA A 404 1.05 -6.66 26.61
CA ALA A 404 1.96 -7.79 26.83
C ALA A 404 2.04 -8.75 25.63
N GLN A 405 0.92 -8.95 24.91
CA GLN A 405 0.90 -9.76 23.69
C GLN A 405 1.60 -9.04 22.52
N MET A 406 1.50 -7.71 22.42
CA MET A 406 2.28 -6.90 21.46
C MET A 406 3.78 -6.99 21.71
N MET A 407 4.24 -6.91 22.96
CA MET A 407 5.66 -6.97 23.32
C MET A 407 6.34 -8.29 22.95
N ASN A 408 5.65 -9.42 23.10
CA ASN A 408 6.17 -10.72 22.67
C ASN A 408 6.18 -10.89 21.14
N TYR A 409 5.33 -10.16 20.42
CA TYR A 409 5.30 -10.15 18.95
C TYR A 409 6.38 -9.22 18.37
N ASP A 410 6.68 -8.09 19.03
CA ASP A 410 7.70 -7.11 18.63
C ASP A 410 9.13 -7.65 18.67
N LEU A 411 9.44 -8.54 19.62
CA LEU A 411 10.78 -9.15 19.75
C LEU A 411 11.11 -10.12 18.62
N ALA A 412 10.12 -10.82 18.06
CA ALA A 412 10.31 -11.72 16.92
C ALA A 412 10.47 -10.96 15.59
N ARG A 413 9.86 -9.77 15.45
CA ARG A 413 9.89 -8.96 14.21
C ARG A 413 11.21 -8.22 13.95
N ARG A 414 11.96 -7.87 14.99
CA ARG A 414 13.24 -7.14 14.85
C ARG A 414 14.35 -7.99 14.21
N ALA A 415 14.14 -9.29 14.05
CA ALA A 415 15.13 -10.23 13.56
C ALA A 415 15.25 -10.34 12.02
N ASP A 416 14.27 -9.86 11.23
CA ASP A 416 14.15 -10.27 9.82
C ASP A 416 14.71 -9.31 8.75
N ARG A 417 15.42 -8.23 9.09
CA ARG A 417 15.80 -7.18 8.11
C ARG A 417 17.09 -7.50 7.32
N SER A 418 17.05 -8.47 6.40
CA SER A 418 18.24 -9.06 5.76
C SER A 418 18.53 -8.64 4.31
N HIS A 419 18.10 -7.45 3.84
CA HIS A 419 18.21 -7.08 2.41
C HIS A 419 18.79 -5.67 2.08
N LEU A 420 19.63 -5.07 2.92
CA LEU A 420 20.19 -3.72 2.68
C LEU A 420 21.02 -3.60 1.37
N SER A 421 21.69 -4.67 0.94
CA SER A 421 22.51 -4.68 -0.29
C SER A 421 21.69 -4.51 -1.57
N LEU A 422 20.47 -5.07 -1.64
CA LEU A 422 19.57 -4.90 -2.78
C LEU A 422 19.08 -3.45 -2.91
N LEU A 423 18.71 -2.84 -1.78
CA LEU A 423 18.22 -1.46 -1.74
C LEU A 423 19.29 -0.44 -2.13
N THR A 424 20.54 -0.68 -1.71
CA THR A 424 21.66 0.22 -2.01
C THR A 424 22.17 0.10 -3.44
N GLN A 425 22.06 -1.08 -4.05
CA GLN A 425 22.50 -1.32 -5.44
C GLN A 425 21.45 -0.94 -6.48
N ALA A 426 20.16 -0.92 -6.13
CA ALA A 426 19.11 -0.46 -7.00
C ALA A 426 19.19 1.06 -7.16
N SER A 427 19.85 1.53 -8.23
CA SER A 427 19.93 2.95 -8.57
C SER A 427 18.51 3.53 -8.74
N ILE A 428 18.05 4.31 -7.76
CA ILE A 428 16.84 5.13 -7.87
C ILE A 428 17.23 6.32 -8.75
N ALA A 429 16.82 6.31 -10.01
CA ALA A 429 17.08 7.41 -10.93
C ALA A 429 16.18 8.60 -10.56
N PRO A 430 16.69 9.85 -10.57
CA PRO A 430 15.83 11.02 -10.51
C PRO A 430 14.89 11.01 -11.73
N ALA A 431 13.63 11.40 -11.53
CA ALA A 431 12.66 11.50 -12.61
C ALA A 431 13.17 12.49 -13.67
N SER A 432 13.70 11.99 -14.79
CA SER A 432 14.10 12.79 -15.94
C SER A 432 12.97 12.83 -16.98
N GLU A 433 12.71 14.02 -17.52
CA GLU A 433 11.83 14.27 -18.67
C GLU A 433 12.14 13.34 -19.87
N PRO A 434 11.16 13.05 -20.75
CA PRO A 434 11.32 12.09 -21.82
C PRO A 434 12.27 12.64 -22.90
N MET A 435 13.54 12.22 -22.87
CA MET A 435 14.44 12.36 -24.01
C MET A 435 14.29 11.14 -24.93
N ASP A 436 13.78 11.38 -26.13
CA ASP A 436 13.88 10.48 -27.27
C ASP A 436 15.35 10.07 -27.48
N LYS A 437 15.64 8.77 -27.31
CA LYS A 437 16.85 8.16 -27.86
C LYS A 437 16.48 6.88 -28.64
N PRO A 438 17.05 6.69 -29.84
CA PRO A 438 16.67 5.63 -30.75
C PRO A 438 17.13 4.26 -30.25
N ALA A 439 16.33 3.24 -30.56
CA ALA A 439 16.46 1.86 -30.11
C ALA A 439 17.87 1.26 -30.31
N THR A 440 18.52 0.89 -29.22
CA THR A 440 19.71 0.04 -29.22
C THR A 440 19.27 -1.42 -29.40
N LYS A 441 19.72 -2.06 -30.48
CA LYS A 441 19.51 -3.49 -30.74
C LYS A 441 20.15 -4.34 -29.63
N VAL A 442 19.33 -5.12 -28.93
CA VAL A 442 19.78 -6.13 -27.97
C VAL A 442 20.22 -7.37 -28.76
N ALA A 443 21.47 -7.80 -28.56
CA ALA A 443 22.00 -9.05 -29.08
C ALA A 443 21.35 -10.25 -28.36
N SER A 444 20.75 -11.16 -29.13
CA SER A 444 20.16 -12.40 -28.64
C SER A 444 21.24 -13.40 -28.23
N ARG A 445 21.08 -14.04 -27.06
CA ARG A 445 21.79 -15.28 -26.72
C ARG A 445 21.19 -16.44 -27.52
N PRO A 446 21.99 -17.43 -27.96
CA PRO A 446 21.49 -18.53 -28.75
C PRO A 446 20.62 -19.47 -27.89
N LEU A 447 19.40 -19.71 -28.35
CA LEU A 447 18.51 -20.76 -27.85
C LEU A 447 19.05 -22.12 -28.31
N VAL A 448 19.10 -23.08 -27.40
CA VAL A 448 19.35 -24.50 -27.71
C VAL A 448 18.22 -24.99 -28.61
N PRO A 449 18.50 -25.69 -29.74
CA PRO A 449 17.44 -26.20 -30.60
C PRO A 449 16.72 -27.35 -29.89
N VAL A 450 15.39 -27.26 -29.81
CA VAL A 450 14.54 -28.42 -29.53
C VAL A 450 14.41 -29.19 -30.85
N ASP A 451 14.75 -30.47 -30.82
CA ASP A 451 14.74 -31.38 -31.95
C ASP A 451 13.32 -31.47 -32.56
N ASP A 452 13.20 -31.21 -33.86
CA ASP A 452 11.96 -31.31 -34.64
C ASP A 452 11.63 -32.79 -34.92
N GLY A 453 11.34 -33.53 -33.85
CA GLY A 453 10.78 -34.87 -33.92
C GLY A 453 9.25 -34.77 -34.01
N SER A 454 8.68 -35.14 -35.16
CA SER A 454 7.24 -35.19 -35.40
C SER A 454 6.45 -35.73 -34.19
N VAL A 455 5.66 -34.89 -33.53
CA VAL A 455 4.73 -35.32 -32.48
C VAL A 455 3.62 -36.14 -33.15
N LYS A 456 3.71 -37.47 -33.05
CA LYS A 456 2.63 -38.37 -33.47
C LYS A 456 1.41 -38.08 -32.61
N SER A 457 0.34 -37.58 -33.22
CA SER A 457 -0.98 -37.42 -32.61
C SER A 457 -1.44 -38.76 -32.03
N ALA A 458 -1.42 -38.89 -30.71
CA ALA A 458 -1.77 -40.12 -30.02
C ALA A 458 -3.27 -40.12 -29.67
N HIS A 459 -4.10 -40.74 -30.51
CA HIS A 459 -5.47 -41.07 -30.13
C HIS A 459 -5.44 -42.24 -29.12
N LEU A 460 -6.08 -42.05 -27.96
CA LEU A 460 -6.35 -43.11 -26.99
C LEU A 460 -7.57 -43.92 -27.48
N ILE A 461 -7.51 -45.24 -27.34
CA ILE A 461 -8.60 -46.12 -27.76
C ILE A 461 -9.72 -46.03 -26.73
N LYS A 462 -10.96 -45.76 -27.19
CA LYS A 462 -12.11 -45.41 -26.34
C LYS A 462 -12.59 -46.50 -25.38
N ASP A 463 -12.25 -47.76 -25.66
CA ASP A 463 -12.82 -48.93 -24.97
C ASP A 463 -11.81 -49.71 -24.10
N GLU A 464 -10.61 -49.16 -23.88
CA GLU A 464 -9.60 -49.73 -22.96
C GLU A 464 -9.34 -48.79 -21.79
N ASP A 465 -8.94 -49.38 -20.65
CA ASP A 465 -8.59 -48.63 -19.44
C ASP A 465 -7.45 -47.63 -19.73
N VAL A 466 -7.76 -46.35 -19.53
CA VAL A 466 -6.91 -45.21 -19.90
C VAL A 466 -5.63 -45.21 -19.07
N GLN A 467 -5.69 -45.67 -17.82
CA GLN A 467 -4.53 -45.68 -16.92
C GLN A 467 -3.46 -46.65 -17.40
N THR A 468 -3.88 -47.85 -17.79
CA THR A 468 -2.97 -48.86 -18.38
C THR A 468 -2.32 -48.38 -19.68
N GLN A 469 -3.06 -47.63 -20.52
CA GLN A 469 -2.52 -47.08 -21.78
C GLN A 469 -1.48 -45.97 -21.55
N LEU A 470 -1.62 -45.19 -20.49
CA LEU A 470 -0.68 -44.13 -20.12
C LEU A 470 0.61 -44.69 -19.49
N GLU A 471 0.47 -45.72 -18.65
CA GLU A 471 1.60 -46.43 -18.04
C GLU A 471 2.47 -47.16 -19.07
N GLN A 472 1.85 -47.90 -20.01
CA GLN A 472 2.59 -48.59 -21.09
C GLN A 472 3.38 -47.63 -21.99
N ARG A 473 2.91 -46.38 -22.10
CA ARG A 473 3.56 -45.35 -22.91
C ARG A 473 4.59 -44.53 -22.12
N GLY A 474 4.76 -44.80 -20.83
CA GLY A 474 5.72 -44.11 -19.96
C GLY A 474 5.31 -42.67 -19.60
N TRP A 475 4.01 -42.35 -19.64
CA TRP A 475 3.49 -41.03 -19.27
C TRP A 475 3.13 -40.93 -17.79
N VAL A 476 3.06 -42.06 -17.10
CA VAL A 476 2.77 -42.18 -15.66
C VAL A 476 3.69 -43.25 -15.08
N ASP A 477 4.39 -42.92 -14.00
CA ASP A 477 5.20 -43.87 -13.23
C ASP A 477 4.32 -44.68 -12.27
N LYS A 478 4.54 -46.01 -12.23
CA LYS A 478 3.76 -46.93 -11.38
C LYS A 478 3.99 -46.72 -9.89
N ASP A 479 5.14 -46.19 -9.49
CA ASP A 479 5.53 -45.99 -8.11
C ASP A 479 5.78 -44.50 -7.86
N ALA A 480 4.71 -43.72 -7.87
CA ALA A 480 4.76 -42.31 -7.53
C ALA A 480 4.80 -42.18 -5.98
N ALA A 481 5.97 -42.36 -5.39
CA ALA A 481 6.20 -42.02 -3.98
C ALA A 481 6.50 -40.52 -3.88
N TRP A 482 5.47 -39.74 -3.57
CA TRP A 482 5.57 -38.37 -3.06
C TRP A 482 4.91 -38.27 -1.69
#